data_AF-A0ABD5L8V5-F1
#
_entry.id   AF-A0ABD5L8V5-F1
#
_cell.length_a   1.000
_cell.length_b   1.000
_cell.length_c   1.000
_cell.angle_alpha   90.00
_cell.angle_beta   90.00
_cell.angle_gamma   90.00
#
_symmetry.space_group_name_H-M   'P 1'
#
loop_
_entity.id
_entity.type
_entity.pdbx_description
1 polymer ?
#
loop_
_entity_poly.entity_id
_entity_poly.type
_entity_poly.pdbx_seq_one_letter_code
_entity_poly.pdbx_strand_id
1 'polypeptide(L)'
;MTAKKWPLWLFAALSVCLLSACANVRWQHPTPSTEIVQLMMAEIQGARNIDGEEYTVEETFSRLQAQKEIKGTRPFQAITISQNHEITIEGYSEYFDSIGLITDADFARFSIPNKHNIQGYYYSYRGQMVAVNYSLPHMVRDANSKDSLVLQTKPITDYHITVVYLDGTQYPFKYRSTSVSAGMFGRYKSYKNSFDGRFYIPTHYQTGRYELYAPL
;
A
#
# COMPACT_ATOMS: atom_id res chain seq x y z
N MET A 1 35.34 -30.76 -45.81
CA MET A 1 34.35 -29.83 -45.19
C MET A 1 35.08 -28.55 -44.82
N THR A 2 34.99 -27.52 -45.66
CA THR A 2 35.62 -26.22 -45.41
C THR A 2 34.67 -25.34 -44.60
N ALA A 3 35.01 -25.07 -43.35
CA ALA A 3 34.25 -24.16 -42.51
C ALA A 3 34.25 -22.76 -43.16
N LYS A 4 33.06 -22.30 -43.56
CA LYS A 4 32.84 -20.97 -44.13
C LYS A 4 33.18 -19.96 -43.03
N LYS A 5 34.34 -19.29 -43.14
CA LYS A 5 34.76 -18.26 -42.18
C LYS A 5 33.78 -17.09 -42.31
N TRP A 6 32.92 -16.91 -41.31
CA TRP A 6 32.07 -15.74 -41.22
C TRP A 6 32.99 -14.51 -41.12
N PRO A 7 32.78 -13.49 -41.97
CA PRO A 7 33.71 -12.39 -41.98
C PRO A 7 33.49 -11.54 -40.72
N LEU A 8 34.61 -11.17 -40.08
CA LEU A 8 34.64 -10.53 -38.75
C LEU A 8 33.73 -9.29 -38.65
N TRP A 9 33.52 -8.58 -39.76
CA TRP A 9 32.68 -7.40 -39.85
C TRP A 9 31.19 -7.67 -39.65
N LEU A 10 30.69 -8.85 -40.05
CA LEU A 10 29.30 -9.26 -39.77
C LEU A 10 29.08 -9.49 -38.27
N PHE A 11 30.08 -10.06 -37.59
CA PHE A 11 30.08 -10.22 -36.13
C PHE A 11 30.12 -8.88 -35.41
N ALA A 12 30.99 -7.96 -35.86
CA ALA A 12 31.07 -6.61 -35.31
C ALA A 12 29.77 -5.82 -35.51
N ALA A 13 29.18 -5.87 -36.71
CA ALA A 13 27.91 -5.19 -37.02
C ALA A 13 26.75 -5.76 -36.19
N LEU A 14 26.65 -7.09 -36.06
CA LEU A 14 25.65 -7.73 -35.20
C LEU A 14 25.83 -7.33 -33.73
N SER A 15 27.08 -7.25 -33.26
CA SER A 15 27.40 -6.84 -31.88
C SER A 15 27.02 -5.38 -31.62
N VAL A 16 27.28 -4.47 -32.57
CA VAL A 16 26.88 -3.05 -32.46
C VAL A 16 25.35 -2.90 -32.50
N CYS A 17 24.64 -3.68 -33.32
CA CYS A 17 23.16 -3.69 -33.34
C CYS A 17 22.56 -4.27 -32.05
N LEU A 18 23.13 -5.35 -31.50
CA LEU A 18 22.70 -5.92 -30.22
C LEU A 18 23.00 -4.98 -29.04
N LEU A 19 24.17 -4.34 -29.02
CA LEU A 19 24.53 -3.38 -27.98
C LEU A 19 23.73 -2.07 -28.07
N SER A 20 23.35 -1.62 -29.27
CA SER A 20 22.49 -0.44 -29.44
C SER A 20 21.01 -0.73 -29.17
N ALA A 21 20.53 -1.95 -29.43
CA ALA A 21 19.22 -2.41 -28.97
C ALA A 21 19.15 -2.53 -27.43
N CYS A 22 20.25 -2.91 -26.76
CA CYS A 22 20.33 -2.92 -25.30
C CYS A 22 20.53 -1.53 -24.68
N ALA A 23 21.08 -0.55 -25.42
CA ALA A 23 21.35 0.80 -24.92
C ALA A 23 20.12 1.73 -24.94
N ASN A 24 19.09 1.42 -25.73
CA ASN A 24 17.93 2.30 -25.94
C ASN A 24 16.72 2.02 -25.05
N VAL A 25 16.71 0.93 -24.28
CA VAL A 25 15.80 0.82 -23.12
C VAL A 25 16.53 1.38 -21.92
N ARG A 26 16.77 2.70 -21.93
CA ARG A 26 17.12 3.40 -20.70
C ARG A 26 15.86 3.29 -19.84
N TRP A 27 15.83 2.31 -18.94
CA TRP A 27 14.77 2.10 -17.96
C TRP A 27 14.56 3.44 -17.26
N GLN A 28 13.62 4.22 -17.75
CA GLN A 28 13.22 5.43 -17.07
C GLN A 28 12.50 4.91 -15.83
N HIS A 29 12.97 5.32 -14.67
CA HIS A 29 12.25 5.15 -13.42
C HIS A 29 11.58 6.49 -13.15
N PRO A 30 10.48 6.82 -13.87
CA PRO A 30 9.81 8.09 -13.67
C PRO A 30 9.39 8.20 -12.21
N THR A 31 9.46 9.41 -11.69
CA THR A 31 8.80 9.77 -10.44
C THR A 31 7.43 10.37 -10.78
N PRO A 32 6.39 10.11 -9.98
CA PRO A 32 5.09 10.75 -10.18
C PRO A 32 5.21 12.27 -10.23
N SER A 33 4.48 12.91 -11.14
CA SER A 33 4.38 14.37 -11.20
C SER A 33 3.59 14.91 -10.01
N THR A 34 3.75 16.21 -9.73
CA THR A 34 2.99 16.90 -8.67
C THR A 34 1.49 16.75 -8.90
N GLU A 35 1.04 16.80 -10.15
CA GLU A 35 -0.35 16.64 -10.54
C GLU A 35 -0.89 15.25 -10.21
N ILE A 36 -0.10 14.18 -10.46
CA ILE A 36 -0.48 12.81 -10.08
C ILE A 36 -0.54 12.66 -8.55
N VAL A 37 0.40 13.25 -7.82
CA VAL A 37 0.39 13.21 -6.35
C VAL A 37 -0.84 13.94 -5.79
N GLN A 38 -1.16 15.13 -6.30
CA GLN A 38 -2.35 15.89 -5.90
C GLN A 38 -3.65 15.17 -6.26
N LEU A 39 -3.73 14.57 -7.44
CA LEU A 39 -4.87 13.76 -7.86
C LEU A 39 -5.05 12.56 -6.92
N MET A 40 -3.97 11.83 -6.61
CA MET A 40 -4.00 10.73 -5.66
C MET A 40 -4.53 11.18 -4.30
N MET A 41 -3.99 12.28 -3.74
CA MET A 41 -4.43 12.80 -2.44
C MET A 41 -5.92 13.15 -2.44
N ALA A 42 -6.40 13.82 -3.49
CA ALA A 42 -7.81 14.18 -3.63
C ALA A 42 -8.71 12.94 -3.78
N GLU A 43 -8.25 11.92 -4.53
CA GLU A 43 -9.04 10.73 -4.80
C GLU A 43 -9.10 9.75 -3.62
N ILE A 44 -8.05 9.63 -2.80
CA ILE A 44 -8.06 8.75 -1.62
C ILE A 44 -8.78 9.38 -0.42
N GLN A 45 -8.85 10.71 -0.34
CA GLN A 45 -9.52 11.40 0.76
C GLN A 45 -11.03 11.15 0.76
N GLY A 46 -11.62 11.10 1.95
CA GLY A 46 -13.06 10.89 2.15
C GLY A 46 -13.36 9.60 2.89
N ALA A 47 -14.64 9.25 2.97
CA ALA A 47 -15.10 8.01 3.58
C ALA A 47 -15.86 7.17 2.57
N ARG A 48 -15.56 5.87 2.51
CA ARG A 48 -16.21 4.94 1.57
C ARG A 48 -16.14 3.49 2.02
N ASN A 49 -17.04 2.66 1.50
CA ASN A 49 -16.91 1.21 1.58
C ASN A 49 -16.02 0.63 0.47
N ILE A 50 -15.78 -0.67 0.53
CA ILE A 50 -15.01 -1.42 -0.48
C ILE A 50 -15.65 -1.43 -1.88
N ASP A 51 -16.96 -1.18 -1.99
CA ASP A 51 -17.66 -1.09 -3.28
C ASP A 51 -17.57 0.32 -3.90
N GLY A 52 -16.93 1.28 -3.21
CA GLY A 52 -16.81 2.67 -3.64
C GLY A 52 -18.01 3.55 -3.30
N GLU A 53 -18.96 3.07 -2.50
CA GLU A 53 -20.05 3.89 -1.97
C GLU A 53 -19.49 4.92 -0.99
N GLU A 54 -19.73 6.20 -1.25
CA GLU A 54 -19.24 7.30 -0.43
C GLU A 54 -20.16 7.60 0.75
N TYR A 55 -19.55 7.92 1.88
CA TYR A 55 -20.23 8.34 3.11
C TYR A 55 -19.72 9.71 3.56
N THR A 56 -20.43 10.32 4.50
CA THR A 56 -19.88 11.50 5.17
C THR A 56 -18.73 11.09 6.09
N VAL A 57 -17.65 11.88 6.09
CA VAL A 57 -16.45 11.61 6.90
C VAL A 57 -16.78 11.64 8.40
N GLU A 58 -17.60 12.60 8.83
CA GLU A 58 -17.98 12.79 10.24
C GLU A 58 -18.81 11.62 10.78
N GLU A 59 -19.83 11.17 10.04
CA GLU A 59 -20.64 10.01 10.45
C GLU A 59 -19.79 8.74 10.45
N THR A 60 -18.87 8.61 9.49
CA THR A 60 -18.00 7.43 9.41
C THR A 60 -17.04 7.37 10.59
N PHE A 61 -16.42 8.48 11.00
CA PHE A 61 -15.61 8.52 12.22
C PHE A 61 -16.45 8.22 13.47
N SER A 62 -17.66 8.78 13.56
CA SER A 62 -18.56 8.50 14.70
C SER A 62 -18.93 7.02 14.78
N ARG A 63 -19.18 6.38 13.62
CA ARG A 63 -19.43 4.96 13.49
C ARG A 63 -18.21 4.12 13.90
N LEU A 64 -17.01 4.49 13.45
CA LEU A 64 -15.75 3.83 13.81
C LEU A 64 -15.42 3.96 15.30
N GLN A 65 -15.74 5.09 15.93
CA GLN A 65 -15.60 5.28 17.38
C GLN A 65 -16.58 4.44 18.18
N ALA A 66 -17.82 4.27 17.69
CA ALA A 66 -18.82 3.46 18.37
C ALA A 66 -18.48 1.96 18.37
N GLN A 67 -17.75 1.48 17.35
CA GLN A 67 -17.30 0.10 17.18
C GLN A 67 -18.43 -0.95 17.31
N LYS A 68 -19.56 -0.71 16.63
CA LYS A 68 -20.78 -1.54 16.73
C LYS A 68 -21.09 -2.39 15.49
N GLU A 69 -20.13 -2.54 14.58
CA GLU A 69 -20.34 -3.37 13.40
C GLU A 69 -20.63 -4.82 13.78
N ILE A 70 -21.32 -5.53 12.89
CA ILE A 70 -21.68 -6.94 13.02
C ILE A 70 -21.04 -7.77 11.90
N LYS A 71 -21.02 -9.10 12.03
CA LYS A 71 -20.52 -9.99 10.97
C LYS A 71 -21.25 -9.76 9.64
N GLY A 72 -20.50 -9.69 8.55
CA GLY A 72 -21.01 -9.41 7.21
C GLY A 72 -21.15 -7.92 6.92
N THR A 73 -20.70 -7.05 7.82
CA THR A 73 -20.62 -5.62 7.54
C THR A 73 -19.58 -5.39 6.45
N ARG A 74 -19.99 -4.69 5.38
CA ARG A 74 -19.07 -4.34 4.29
C ARG A 74 -17.92 -3.48 4.84
N PRO A 75 -16.65 -3.79 4.53
CA PRO A 75 -15.53 -2.98 4.96
C PRO A 75 -15.64 -1.54 4.50
N PHE A 76 -15.20 -0.63 5.34
CA PHE A 76 -15.23 0.79 5.06
C PHE A 76 -14.11 1.52 5.79
N GLN A 77 -13.71 2.66 5.24
CA GLN A 77 -12.65 3.48 5.81
C GLN A 77 -12.92 4.97 5.62
N ALA A 78 -12.35 5.76 6.51
CA ALA A 78 -12.27 7.21 6.43
C ALA A 78 -10.80 7.64 6.38
N ILE A 79 -10.48 8.49 5.41
CA ILE A 79 -9.15 9.04 5.20
C ILE A 79 -9.24 10.56 5.16
N THR A 80 -8.42 11.22 5.96
CA THR A 80 -8.25 12.67 5.92
C THR A 80 -6.79 13.03 5.74
N ILE A 81 -6.53 14.07 4.94
CA ILE A 81 -5.21 14.61 4.72
C ILE A 81 -5.27 16.10 5.04
N SER A 82 -4.53 16.52 6.06
CA SER A 82 -4.51 17.93 6.46
C SER A 82 -3.50 18.75 5.65
N GLN A 83 -3.52 20.07 5.79
CA GLN A 83 -2.65 20.98 5.04
C GLN A 83 -1.15 20.74 5.27
N ASN A 84 -0.78 20.21 6.43
CA ASN A 84 0.62 19.86 6.72
C ASN A 84 1.02 18.50 6.12
N HIS A 85 0.16 17.84 5.36
CA HIS A 85 0.31 16.47 4.83
C HIS A 85 0.32 15.37 5.90
N GLU A 86 -0.25 15.62 7.07
CA GLU A 86 -0.64 14.56 7.99
C GLU A 86 -1.82 13.80 7.42
N ILE A 87 -1.67 12.48 7.32
CA ILE A 87 -2.71 11.55 6.92
C ILE A 87 -3.24 10.80 8.15
N THR A 88 -4.56 10.78 8.30
CA THR A 88 -5.28 9.94 9.27
C THR A 88 -6.09 8.90 8.52
N ILE A 89 -5.98 7.65 8.94
CA ILE A 89 -6.66 6.50 8.35
C ILE A 89 -7.35 5.75 9.48
N GLU A 90 -8.66 5.56 9.36
CA GLU A 90 -9.42 4.68 10.26
C GLU A 90 -10.38 3.83 9.43
N GLY A 91 -10.63 2.60 9.86
CA GLY A 91 -11.55 1.72 9.13
C GLY A 91 -11.93 0.46 9.88
N TYR A 92 -12.85 -0.27 9.28
CA TYR A 92 -13.31 -1.60 9.68
C TYR A 92 -13.17 -2.57 8.51
N SER A 93 -12.73 -3.79 8.78
CA SER A 93 -12.66 -4.85 7.78
C SER A 93 -12.83 -6.23 8.40
N GLU A 94 -13.25 -7.19 7.57
CA GLU A 94 -13.27 -8.62 7.90
C GLU A 94 -12.17 -9.39 7.15
N TYR A 95 -11.38 -8.70 6.31
CA TYR A 95 -10.30 -9.26 5.51
C TYR A 95 -8.97 -9.16 6.26
N PHE A 96 -8.60 -10.24 6.95
CA PHE A 96 -7.40 -10.30 7.79
C PHE A 96 -6.10 -10.45 7.00
N ASP A 97 -6.18 -10.94 5.77
CA ASP A 97 -5.07 -10.99 4.82
C ASP A 97 -4.53 -9.60 4.48
N SER A 98 -5.40 -8.58 4.46
CA SER A 98 -5.00 -7.20 4.21
C SER A 98 -4.11 -6.62 5.33
N ILE A 99 -4.13 -7.20 6.52
CA ILE A 99 -3.21 -6.85 7.62
C ILE A 99 -2.20 -7.96 7.91
N GLY A 100 -1.97 -8.88 6.97
CA GLY A 100 -0.95 -9.92 7.08
C GLY A 100 -1.23 -10.98 8.15
N LEU A 101 -2.50 -11.23 8.48
CA LEU A 101 -2.96 -12.29 9.37
C LEU A 101 -3.66 -13.39 8.56
N ILE A 102 -2.89 -14.37 8.07
CA ILE A 102 -3.39 -15.41 7.17
C ILE A 102 -3.34 -16.79 7.84
N THR A 103 -2.27 -17.06 8.58
CA THR A 103 -1.97 -18.39 9.14
C THR A 103 -2.05 -18.38 10.66
N ASP A 104 -2.18 -19.57 11.26
CA ASP A 104 -2.18 -19.75 12.72
C ASP A 104 -0.93 -19.17 13.38
N ALA A 105 0.21 -19.23 12.68
CA ALA A 105 1.45 -18.62 13.13
C ALA A 105 1.35 -17.09 13.20
N ASP A 106 0.59 -16.45 12.30
CA ASP A 106 0.37 -15.00 12.31
C ASP A 106 -0.53 -14.59 13.48
N PHE A 107 -1.60 -15.33 13.76
CA PHE A 107 -2.45 -15.09 14.94
C PHE A 107 -1.68 -15.33 16.24
N ALA A 108 -0.91 -16.43 16.32
CA ALA A 108 -0.08 -16.74 17.48
C ALA A 108 1.03 -15.70 17.71
N ARG A 109 1.60 -15.12 16.65
CA ARG A 109 2.61 -14.05 16.71
C ARG A 109 2.14 -12.83 17.50
N PHE A 110 0.84 -12.55 17.49
CA PHE A 110 0.21 -11.47 18.27
C PHE A 110 -0.56 -11.97 19.49
N SER A 111 -0.45 -13.27 19.81
CA SER A 111 -1.21 -13.93 20.89
C SER A 111 -2.72 -13.72 20.78
N ILE A 112 -3.25 -13.61 19.56
CA ILE A 112 -4.68 -13.41 19.32
C ILE A 112 -5.40 -14.74 19.64
N PRO A 113 -6.29 -14.79 20.65
CA PRO A 113 -6.99 -16.01 21.00
C PRO A 113 -8.09 -16.35 19.98
N ASN A 114 -8.61 -17.58 20.03
CA ASN A 114 -9.90 -17.96 19.45
C ASN A 114 -10.17 -17.46 18.02
N LYS A 115 -9.22 -17.66 17.09
CA LYS A 115 -9.30 -17.19 15.69
C LYS A 115 -10.62 -17.53 14.97
N HIS A 116 -11.28 -18.62 15.36
CA HIS A 116 -12.53 -19.09 14.76
C HIS A 116 -13.78 -18.28 15.18
N ASN A 117 -13.68 -17.46 16.23
CA ASN A 117 -14.79 -16.67 16.78
C ASN A 117 -14.66 -15.17 16.47
N ILE A 118 -13.77 -14.80 15.55
CA ILE A 118 -13.53 -13.41 15.18
C ILE A 118 -14.62 -12.94 14.21
N GLN A 119 -15.14 -11.74 14.47
CA GLN A 119 -16.10 -11.05 13.62
C GLN A 119 -15.40 -10.21 12.55
N GLY A 120 -14.42 -9.41 12.96
CA GLY A 120 -13.71 -8.45 12.12
C GLY A 120 -12.71 -7.67 12.95
N TYR A 121 -12.19 -6.57 12.40
CA TYR A 121 -11.28 -5.70 13.12
C TYR A 121 -11.43 -4.23 12.71
N TYR A 122 -11.19 -3.36 13.67
CA TYR A 122 -10.99 -1.93 13.43
C TYR A 122 -9.50 -1.64 13.34
N TYR A 123 -9.12 -0.67 12.53
CA TYR A 123 -7.74 -0.21 12.43
C TYR A 123 -7.67 1.31 12.43
N SER A 124 -6.57 1.84 12.95
CA SER A 124 -6.30 3.28 12.96
C SER A 124 -4.81 3.58 12.81
N TYR A 125 -4.48 4.62 12.06
CA TYR A 125 -3.12 5.05 11.82
C TYR A 125 -3.03 6.55 11.55
N ARG A 126 -1.96 7.19 12.06
CA ARG A 126 -1.57 8.55 11.72
C ARG A 126 -0.11 8.60 11.29
N GLY A 127 0.15 9.33 10.22
CA GLY A 127 1.49 9.53 9.69
C GLY A 127 1.64 10.86 8.96
N GLN A 128 2.88 11.29 8.80
CA GLN A 128 3.23 12.42 7.95
C GLN A 128 3.60 11.89 6.56
N MET A 129 2.94 12.32 5.49
CA MET A 129 3.35 11.93 4.14
C MET A 129 4.76 12.46 3.85
N VAL A 130 5.65 11.59 3.34
CA VAL A 130 7.05 11.95 3.05
C VAL A 130 7.43 11.77 1.58
N ALA A 131 6.86 10.77 0.90
CA ALA A 131 7.17 10.50 -0.49
C ALA A 131 6.05 9.67 -1.15
N VAL A 132 5.92 9.83 -2.47
CA VAL A 132 5.04 9.02 -3.32
C VAL A 132 5.86 8.56 -4.52
N ASN A 133 5.88 7.25 -4.77
CA ASN A 133 6.60 6.67 -5.90
C ASN A 133 5.68 5.71 -6.65
N TYR A 134 5.94 5.47 -7.93
CA TYR A 134 5.29 4.34 -8.61
C TYR A 134 5.69 3.02 -7.94
N SER A 135 4.74 2.08 -7.86
CA SER A 135 5.00 0.76 -7.27
C SER A 135 5.98 -0.05 -8.13
N LEU A 136 5.87 0.09 -9.46
CA LEU A 136 6.69 -0.59 -10.46
C LEU A 136 7.22 0.43 -11.48
N PRO A 137 8.15 1.32 -11.08
CA PRO A 137 8.56 2.46 -11.92
C PRO A 137 9.06 2.05 -13.31
N HIS A 138 9.70 0.88 -13.43
CA HIS A 138 10.24 0.37 -14.68
C HIS A 138 9.18 -0.06 -15.71
N MET A 139 7.90 -0.12 -15.31
CA MET A 139 6.77 -0.40 -16.21
C MET A 139 5.93 0.84 -16.52
N VAL A 140 6.33 2.00 -15.99
CA VAL A 140 5.57 3.23 -16.13
C VAL A 140 6.07 4.02 -17.32
N ARG A 141 5.12 4.52 -18.13
CA ARG A 141 5.43 5.25 -19.37
C ARG A 141 6.13 6.58 -19.10
N ASP A 142 5.59 7.38 -18.18
CA ASP A 142 6.07 8.73 -17.88
C ASP A 142 5.57 9.21 -16.50
N ALA A 143 6.01 10.40 -16.09
CA ALA A 143 5.68 10.99 -14.79
C ALA A 143 4.18 11.25 -14.56
N ASN A 144 3.37 11.37 -15.63
CA ASN A 144 1.94 11.65 -15.57
C ASN A 144 1.07 10.40 -15.72
N SER A 145 1.65 9.21 -15.66
CA SER A 145 0.89 7.98 -15.78
C SER A 145 0.02 7.72 -14.56
N LYS A 146 -1.24 7.31 -14.76
CA LYS A 146 -2.15 6.94 -13.66
C LYS A 146 -1.95 5.48 -13.24
N ASP A 147 -0.71 5.11 -12.96
CA ASP A 147 -0.32 3.76 -12.50
C ASP A 147 -0.33 3.68 -10.97
N SER A 148 -0.27 2.45 -10.44
CA SER A 148 -0.23 2.21 -9.01
C SER A 148 0.96 2.87 -8.31
N LEU A 149 0.69 3.41 -7.12
CA LEU A 149 1.64 4.17 -6.33
C LEU A 149 1.94 3.44 -5.01
N VAL A 150 3.02 3.88 -4.37
CA VAL A 150 3.36 3.58 -2.99
C VAL A 150 3.49 4.90 -2.26
N LEU A 151 2.57 5.14 -1.32
CA LEU A 151 2.67 6.24 -0.37
C LEU A 151 3.60 5.83 0.76
N GLN A 152 4.60 6.67 1.03
CA GLN A 152 5.48 6.55 2.18
C GLN A 152 5.13 7.62 3.20
N THR A 153 5.04 7.22 4.45
CA THR A 153 4.76 8.09 5.58
C THR A 153 5.82 7.93 6.65
N LYS A 154 6.08 9.01 7.40
CA LYS A 154 6.77 8.96 8.68
C LYS A 154 5.70 8.76 9.77
N PRO A 155 5.67 7.61 10.47
CA PRO A 155 4.64 7.34 11.46
C PRO A 155 4.61 8.36 12.59
N ILE A 156 3.39 8.78 12.95
CA ILE A 156 3.08 9.58 14.15
C ILE A 156 2.56 8.65 15.25
N THR A 157 1.72 7.67 14.87
CA THR A 157 1.26 6.59 15.75
C THR A 157 1.72 5.23 15.25
N ASP A 158 1.63 4.21 16.11
CA ASP A 158 1.63 2.83 15.66
C ASP A 158 0.38 2.54 14.80
N TYR A 159 0.43 1.47 14.00
CA TYR A 159 -0.75 0.98 13.28
C TYR A 159 -1.54 0.08 14.24
N HIS A 160 -2.58 0.65 14.83
CA HIS A 160 -3.39 -0.01 15.84
C HIS A 160 -4.47 -0.86 15.20
N ILE A 161 -4.72 -2.04 15.78
CA ILE A 161 -5.76 -2.96 15.35
C ILE A 161 -6.54 -3.42 16.58
N THR A 162 -7.86 -3.40 16.49
CA THR A 162 -8.75 -3.97 17.52
C THR A 162 -9.57 -5.06 16.88
N VAL A 163 -9.26 -6.31 17.21
CA VAL A 163 -10.05 -7.48 16.80
C VAL A 163 -11.33 -7.49 17.61
N VAL A 164 -12.47 -7.73 16.95
CA VAL A 164 -13.77 -7.89 17.60
C VAL A 164 -14.26 -9.31 17.37
N TYR A 165 -14.70 -9.96 18.45
CA TYR A 165 -15.23 -11.32 18.42
C TYR A 165 -16.75 -11.30 18.35
N LEU A 166 -17.35 -12.42 17.97
CA LEU A 166 -18.81 -12.55 17.84
C LEU A 166 -19.58 -12.37 19.16
N ASP A 167 -18.91 -12.55 20.30
CA ASP A 167 -19.47 -12.29 21.63
C ASP A 167 -19.34 -10.81 22.06
N GLY A 168 -18.81 -9.95 21.19
CA GLY A 168 -18.58 -8.53 21.45
C GLY A 168 -17.31 -8.23 22.23
N THR A 169 -16.55 -9.24 22.66
CA THR A 169 -15.23 -9.00 23.27
C THR A 169 -14.27 -8.42 22.25
N GLN A 170 -13.26 -7.70 22.74
CA GLN A 170 -12.28 -7.02 21.91
C GLN A 170 -10.85 -7.39 22.32
N TYR A 171 -9.96 -7.52 21.33
CA TYR A 171 -8.55 -7.77 21.55
C TYR A 171 -7.69 -6.75 20.77
N PRO A 172 -7.09 -5.77 21.46
CA PRO A 172 -6.22 -4.79 20.82
C PRO A 172 -4.80 -5.35 20.63
N PHE A 173 -4.23 -5.08 19.47
CA PHE A 173 -2.79 -5.24 19.23
C PHE A 173 -2.31 -4.15 18.27
N LYS A 174 -1.01 -4.13 17.97
CA LYS A 174 -0.44 -3.13 17.06
C LYS A 174 0.76 -3.66 16.30
N TYR A 175 0.93 -3.13 15.09
CA TYR A 175 2.21 -3.14 14.41
C TYR A 175 3.01 -1.94 14.89
N ARG A 176 4.21 -2.16 15.41
CA ARG A 176 5.09 -1.08 15.82
C ARG A 176 5.52 -0.31 14.60
N SER A 177 5.12 0.95 14.49
CA SER A 177 5.41 1.76 13.33
C SER A 177 6.78 2.41 13.49
N THR A 178 7.71 2.04 12.61
CA THR A 178 9.08 2.55 12.64
C THR A 178 9.46 3.07 11.27
N SER A 179 10.02 4.28 11.22
CA SER A 179 10.59 4.79 9.97
C SER A 179 11.74 3.90 9.53
N VAL A 180 11.64 3.29 8.36
CA VAL A 180 12.77 2.55 7.76
C VAL A 180 13.67 3.54 7.05
N SER A 181 14.88 3.75 7.58
CA SER A 181 15.93 4.48 6.88
C SER A 181 16.38 3.66 5.66
N ALA A 182 16.28 4.22 4.46
CA ALA A 182 16.95 3.66 3.29
C ALA A 182 18.47 3.77 3.49
N GLY A 183 19.15 2.63 3.64
CA GLY A 183 20.61 2.60 3.64
C GLY A 183 21.15 2.70 2.21
N MET A 184 22.45 3.00 2.09
CA MET A 184 23.17 3.13 0.81
C MET A 184 23.12 1.87 -0.08
N PHE A 185 22.75 0.71 0.48
CA PHE A 185 22.62 -0.58 -0.24
C PHE A 185 21.20 -1.19 -0.18
N GLY A 186 20.18 -0.37 0.13
CA GLY A 186 18.79 -0.82 0.20
C GLY A 186 18.19 -0.75 1.60
N ARG A 187 16.96 -1.26 1.73
CA ARG A 187 16.16 -1.17 2.95
C ARG A 187 16.69 -2.15 4.00
N TYR A 188 17.14 -1.63 5.13
CA TYR A 188 17.51 -2.45 6.27
C TYR A 188 16.34 -2.55 7.24
N LYS A 189 15.92 -3.81 7.47
CA LYS A 189 15.10 -4.33 8.57
C LYS A 189 13.58 -4.14 8.44
N SER A 190 12.91 -5.17 7.92
CA SER A 190 11.55 -5.51 8.34
C SER A 190 11.66 -6.27 9.67
N TYR A 191 11.17 -5.69 10.75
CA TYR A 191 11.08 -6.39 12.04
C TYR A 191 9.76 -7.16 12.09
N LYS A 192 9.76 -8.34 12.71
CA LYS A 192 8.50 -9.03 13.05
C LYS A 192 7.63 -8.05 13.85
N ASN A 193 6.36 -7.93 13.47
CA ASN A 193 5.37 -7.01 14.07
C ASN A 193 5.67 -5.52 13.87
N SER A 194 6.33 -5.15 12.78
CA SER A 194 6.53 -3.73 12.43
C SER A 194 5.77 -3.32 11.19
N PHE A 195 5.44 -2.04 11.13
CA PHE A 195 4.89 -1.36 9.96
C PHE A 195 5.84 -0.21 9.59
N ASP A 196 6.25 -0.12 8.32
CA ASP A 196 7.23 0.87 7.89
C ASP A 196 6.62 2.19 7.38
N GLY A 197 5.30 2.35 7.52
CA GLY A 197 4.59 3.55 7.08
C GLY A 197 4.28 3.56 5.59
N ARG A 198 4.22 2.40 4.91
CA ARG A 198 3.97 2.32 3.48
C ARG A 198 2.60 1.78 3.14
N PHE A 199 1.91 2.47 2.24
CA PHE A 199 0.62 2.06 1.73
C PHE A 199 0.70 1.86 0.22
N TYR A 200 0.08 0.78 -0.26
CA TYR A 200 -0.14 0.59 -1.68
C TYR A 200 -1.34 1.40 -2.13
N ILE A 201 -1.26 2.03 -3.30
CA ILE A 201 -2.34 2.82 -3.86
C ILE A 201 -2.57 2.40 -5.32
N PRO A 202 -3.39 1.37 -5.57
CA PRO A 202 -3.80 1.02 -6.92
C PRO A 202 -4.84 2.00 -7.47
N THR A 203 -5.08 1.90 -8.77
CA THR A 203 -6.28 2.44 -9.40
C THR A 203 -7.40 1.39 -9.37
N HIS A 204 -8.59 1.79 -8.93
CA HIS A 204 -9.75 0.93 -8.91
C HIS A 204 -10.16 0.58 -10.35
N TYR A 205 -10.35 -0.71 -10.63
CA TYR A 205 -10.52 -1.20 -12.00
C TYR A 205 -11.80 -0.70 -12.70
N GLN A 206 -12.86 -0.37 -11.94
CA GLN A 206 -14.13 0.12 -12.51
C GLN A 206 -14.17 1.64 -12.64
N THR A 207 -13.66 2.36 -11.64
CA THR A 207 -13.82 3.81 -11.51
C THR A 207 -12.57 4.57 -11.96
N GLY A 208 -11.43 3.87 -12.07
CA GLY A 208 -10.13 4.44 -12.37
C GLY A 208 -9.57 5.35 -11.27
N ARG A 209 -10.24 5.46 -10.11
CA ARG A 209 -9.81 6.33 -8.99
C ARG A 209 -8.70 5.65 -8.19
N TYR A 210 -7.79 6.42 -7.63
CA TYR A 210 -6.84 5.95 -6.64
C TYR A 210 -7.56 5.54 -5.35
N GLU A 211 -7.12 4.44 -4.77
CA GLU A 211 -7.61 3.93 -3.50
C GLU A 211 -6.45 3.60 -2.58
N LEU A 212 -6.54 3.99 -1.31
CA LEU A 212 -5.54 3.58 -0.33
C LEU A 212 -5.86 2.16 0.14
N TYR A 213 -4.94 1.25 -0.17
CA TYR A 213 -4.99 -0.13 0.27
C TYR A 213 -4.23 -0.33 1.57
N ALA A 214 -4.36 -1.54 2.09
CA ALA A 214 -3.82 -1.99 3.36
C ALA A 214 -2.29 -1.78 3.49
N PRO A 215 -1.75 -1.77 4.73
CA PRO A 215 -0.32 -1.58 4.98
C PRO A 215 0.53 -2.63 4.25
N LEU A 216 1.66 -2.18 3.69
CA LEU A 216 2.67 -3.00 3.00
C LEU A 216 3.70 -3.63 3.95
#